data_AF-A0A852L507-F1
#
_entry.id   AF-A0A852L507-F1
#
_cell.length_a   1.000
_cell.length_b   1.000
_cell.length_c   1.000
_cell.angle_alpha   90.00
_cell.angle_beta   90.00
_cell.angle_gamma   90.00
#
_symmetry.space_group_name_H-M   'P 1'
#
loop_
_entity.id
_entity.type
_entity.pdbx_description
1 polymer ?
#
loop_
_entity_poly.entity_id
_entity_poly.type
_entity_poly.pdbx_seq_one_letter_code
_entity_poly.pdbx_strand_id
1 'polypeptide(L)'
;LVESIPEGMSFGHGSAANPSTFSTWMKLLGTATRSLDVASFYWTMTNEDTRTHEPSATQGEQILEQVLQLPRRGVAVRVAVSHPSAKWPQSDLQALERSGAAVRAVDMPRLTGGVLHTKFWLVDGAHLYIGSANMDWRSLTQVKELGAAVYNCSCLAEDLGKVFEAYWALGIPGASIPVPWPANYSTAFNVETPLELKLNDTDAAVYFSSSPPALCAAGRTQDLDALLSVIDAAEDFVDIAVMSYLPTTEFSRPQRCVRGRARPVCARPGSPASAPPDRFPSPRFWPAIDNRLRKAVFERRVRVRLLAGCWRHSQVSMFPFLKSLAAVADNQTRYSVEVRLFLVPASAAQARIPYARVNHNKYMVTDKAAYVGTSNWSGDYFTQTAGSALVVNQMGSDTGAGTVREQLQAVFERDWNSQYSANIADTERWES
;
A
#
# COMPACT_ATOMS: atom_id res chain seq x y z
N LEU A 1 3.44 11.97 11.03
CA LEU A 1 3.08 10.67 10.39
C LEU A 1 2.15 9.88 11.32
N VAL A 2 1.68 8.70 10.92
CA VAL A 2 0.80 7.82 11.70
C VAL A 2 1.34 6.40 11.65
N GLU A 3 1.30 5.64 12.75
CA GLU A 3 1.78 4.26 12.74
C GLU A 3 1.03 3.33 13.69
N SER A 4 0.88 2.05 13.31
CA SER A 4 0.51 1.00 14.26
C SER A 4 1.78 0.28 14.70
N ILE A 5 1.97 0.11 16.01
CA ILE A 5 3.04 -0.72 16.57
C ILE A 5 2.39 -1.98 17.16
N PRO A 6 2.79 -3.20 16.71
CA PRO A 6 2.24 -4.43 17.24
C PRO A 6 2.39 -4.56 18.75
N GLU A 7 1.37 -5.07 19.42
CA GLU A 7 1.40 -5.31 20.86
C GLU A 7 2.62 -6.13 21.29
N GLY A 8 3.25 -5.70 22.39
CA GLY A 8 4.47 -6.31 22.92
C GLY A 8 5.77 -5.86 22.25
N MET A 9 5.71 -5.03 21.21
CA MET A 9 6.89 -4.35 20.68
C MET A 9 7.13 -3.03 21.40
N SER A 10 8.40 -2.70 21.60
CA SER A 10 8.83 -1.42 22.15
C SER A 10 10.12 -0.95 21.46
N PHE A 11 10.25 0.36 21.34
CA PHE A 11 11.47 1.02 20.90
C PHE A 11 12.04 1.80 22.08
N GLY A 12 13.36 2.02 22.10
CA GLY A 12 14.05 2.68 23.22
C GLY A 12 13.54 4.09 23.49
N HIS A 13 13.77 4.60 24.71
CA HIS A 13 13.40 5.97 25.09
C HIS A 13 13.97 7.01 24.10
N GLY A 14 13.15 7.99 23.71
CA GLY A 14 13.53 9.03 22.74
C GLY A 14 13.37 8.63 21.27
N SER A 15 12.89 7.43 20.98
CA SER A 15 12.54 7.01 19.61
C SER A 15 11.43 7.88 19.02
N ALA A 16 11.44 8.06 17.69
CA ALA A 16 10.34 8.71 16.98
C ALA A 16 9.00 8.09 17.38
N ALA A 17 8.08 8.90 17.89
CA ALA A 17 6.76 8.48 18.34
C ALA A 17 5.70 9.18 17.50
N ASN A 18 4.95 8.39 16.73
CA ASN A 18 3.80 8.89 15.97
C ASN A 18 2.48 8.51 16.67
N PRO A 19 1.40 9.28 16.46
CA PRO A 19 0.06 8.85 16.83
C PRO A 19 -0.28 7.48 16.25
N SER A 20 -1.07 6.69 16.99
CA SER A 20 -1.51 5.40 16.51
C SER A 20 -2.49 5.54 15.34
N THR A 21 -2.53 4.54 14.45
CA THR A 21 -3.56 4.48 13.39
C THR A 21 -4.96 4.55 13.99
N PHE A 22 -5.20 3.85 15.11
CA PHE A 22 -6.46 3.90 15.84
C PHE A 22 -6.80 5.30 16.33
N SER A 23 -5.91 6.00 17.03
CA SER A 23 -6.21 7.34 17.55
C SER A 23 -6.40 8.36 16.43
N THR A 24 -5.67 8.20 15.33
CA THR A 24 -5.80 9.03 14.12
C THR A 24 -7.16 8.83 13.46
N TRP A 25 -7.58 7.58 13.24
CA TRP A 25 -8.88 7.28 12.63
C TRP A 25 -10.03 7.72 13.54
N MET A 26 -9.93 7.52 14.87
CA MET A 26 -10.90 8.06 15.83
C MET A 26 -10.99 9.59 15.75
N LYS A 27 -9.86 10.29 15.62
CA LYS A 27 -9.84 11.75 15.45
C LYS A 27 -10.54 12.17 14.15
N LEU A 28 -10.26 11.49 13.03
CA LEU A 28 -10.91 11.76 11.74
C LEU A 28 -12.43 11.54 11.82
N LEU A 29 -12.87 10.46 12.45
CA LEU A 29 -14.29 10.18 12.69
C LEU A 29 -14.95 11.22 13.60
N GLY A 30 -14.24 11.67 14.63
CA GLY A 30 -14.70 12.74 15.52
C GLY A 30 -14.90 14.08 14.80
N THR A 31 -14.11 14.35 13.77
CA THR A 31 -14.23 15.58 12.97
C THR A 31 -15.29 15.52 11.87
N ALA A 32 -15.83 14.35 11.55
CA ALA A 32 -16.76 14.19 10.43
C ALA A 32 -18.12 14.85 10.71
N THR A 33 -18.53 15.77 9.83
CA THR A 33 -19.79 16.52 9.91
C THR A 33 -20.67 16.38 8.67
N ARG A 34 -20.10 16.02 7.52
CA ARG A 34 -20.80 15.98 6.22
C ARG A 34 -20.60 14.65 5.49
N SER A 35 -19.37 14.18 5.37
CA SER A 35 -19.06 12.95 4.64
C SER A 35 -17.84 12.19 5.14
N LEU A 36 -17.87 10.87 4.92
CA LEU A 36 -16.74 9.96 5.04
C LEU A 36 -16.70 9.07 3.80
N ASP A 37 -15.63 9.17 3.02
CA ASP A 37 -15.37 8.31 1.87
C ASP A 37 -14.16 7.41 2.14
N VAL A 38 -14.31 6.10 1.94
CA VAL A 38 -13.29 5.11 2.27
C VAL A 38 -12.99 4.20 1.08
N ALA A 39 -11.75 4.22 0.61
CA ALA A 39 -11.23 3.24 -0.36
C ALA A 39 -10.49 2.14 0.40
N SER A 40 -10.87 0.87 0.18
CA SER A 40 -10.44 -0.26 1.01
C SER A 40 -10.24 -1.56 0.21
N PHE A 41 -9.41 -2.46 0.74
CA PHE A 41 -9.23 -3.79 0.16
C PHE A 41 -10.26 -4.80 0.70
N TYR A 42 -10.42 -4.88 2.01
CA TYR A 42 -11.42 -5.69 2.70
C TYR A 42 -11.72 -5.07 4.07
N TRP A 43 -12.76 -5.58 4.75
CA TRP A 43 -13.14 -5.20 6.11
C TRP A 43 -13.23 -6.43 7.01
N THR A 44 -12.48 -6.42 8.11
CA THR A 44 -12.50 -7.40 9.22
C THR A 44 -12.12 -6.69 10.52
N MET A 45 -12.97 -5.75 10.94
CA MET A 45 -12.81 -4.90 12.11
C MET A 45 -13.16 -5.60 13.43
N THR A 46 -13.74 -6.80 13.36
CA THR A 46 -14.15 -7.61 14.52
C THR A 46 -13.48 -9.00 14.48
N ASN A 47 -13.64 -9.79 15.54
CA ASN A 47 -13.17 -11.18 15.63
C ASN A 47 -13.97 -12.19 14.75
N GLU A 48 -14.96 -11.75 13.98
CA GLU A 48 -15.87 -12.66 13.28
C GLU A 48 -15.16 -13.52 12.21
N ASP A 49 -14.15 -12.96 11.55
CA ASP A 49 -13.39 -13.66 10.49
C ASP A 49 -12.57 -14.84 11.03
N THR A 50 -12.05 -14.70 12.24
CA THR A 50 -11.25 -15.72 12.91
C THR A 50 -12.08 -16.65 13.79
N ARG A 51 -13.32 -16.25 14.14
CA ARG A 51 -14.18 -16.93 15.13
C ARG A 51 -13.49 -17.07 16.49
N THR A 52 -12.70 -16.07 16.86
CA THR A 52 -11.97 -16.00 18.14
C THR A 52 -12.59 -14.96 19.05
N HIS A 53 -11.98 -14.74 20.22
CA HIS A 53 -12.28 -13.62 21.12
C HIS A 53 -10.96 -12.99 21.53
N GLU A 54 -10.30 -12.30 20.59
CA GLU A 54 -9.05 -11.59 20.85
C GLU A 54 -9.39 -10.20 21.44
N PRO A 55 -8.98 -9.90 22.68
CA PRO A 55 -9.22 -8.58 23.29
C PRO A 55 -8.57 -7.43 22.50
N SER A 56 -7.50 -7.72 21.76
CA SER A 56 -6.81 -6.75 20.91
C SER A 56 -7.62 -6.33 19.67
N ALA A 57 -8.80 -6.91 19.44
CA ALA A 57 -9.74 -6.47 18.42
C ALA A 57 -10.59 -5.26 18.85
N THR A 58 -10.63 -4.89 20.14
CA THR A 58 -11.49 -3.82 20.65
C THR A 58 -11.28 -2.48 19.93
N GLN A 59 -10.04 -2.15 19.53
CA GLN A 59 -9.78 -0.94 18.73
C GLN A 59 -10.48 -0.98 17.37
N GLY A 60 -10.53 -2.15 16.72
CA GLY A 60 -11.24 -2.32 15.46
C GLY A 60 -12.75 -2.23 15.64
N GLU A 61 -13.28 -2.89 16.68
CA GLU A 61 -14.70 -2.89 17.03
C GLU A 61 -15.20 -1.46 17.30
N GLN A 62 -14.42 -0.66 18.03
CA GLN A 62 -14.73 0.75 18.30
C GLN A 62 -14.74 1.61 17.03
N ILE A 63 -13.78 1.43 16.12
CA ILE A 63 -13.78 2.15 14.83
C ILE A 63 -15.02 1.78 14.03
N LEU A 64 -15.35 0.49 13.91
CA LEU A 64 -16.54 0.03 13.19
C LEU A 64 -17.80 0.64 13.80
N GLU A 65 -17.95 0.60 15.14
CA GLU A 65 -19.07 1.20 15.83
C GLU A 65 -19.22 2.70 15.51
N GLN A 66 -18.13 3.46 15.54
CA GLN A 66 -18.17 4.89 15.21
C GLN A 66 -18.60 5.14 13.77
N VAL A 67 -18.09 4.37 12.80
CA VAL A 67 -18.50 4.48 11.40
C VAL A 67 -20.00 4.17 11.24
N LEU A 68 -20.51 3.13 11.91
CA LEU A 68 -21.93 2.74 11.86
C LEU A 68 -22.87 3.81 12.46
N GLN A 69 -22.37 4.68 13.34
CA GLN A 69 -23.14 5.77 13.93
C GLN A 69 -23.21 7.03 13.04
N LEU A 70 -22.30 7.19 12.08
CA LEU A 70 -22.21 8.39 11.24
C LEU A 70 -23.48 8.68 10.43
N PRO A 71 -24.13 7.72 9.75
CA PRO A 71 -25.37 8.00 9.01
C PRO A 71 -26.49 8.51 9.92
N ARG A 72 -26.58 8.03 11.17
CA ARG A 72 -27.56 8.52 12.16
C ARG A 72 -27.30 9.96 12.59
N ARG A 73 -26.05 10.43 12.46
CA ARG A 73 -25.65 11.82 12.68
C ARG A 73 -25.82 12.70 11.44
N GLY A 74 -26.36 12.17 10.35
CA GLY A 74 -26.52 12.88 9.07
C GLY A 74 -25.25 12.98 8.22
N VAL A 75 -24.20 12.22 8.56
CA VAL A 75 -22.94 12.16 7.79
C VAL A 75 -23.07 11.10 6.70
N ALA A 76 -22.84 11.47 5.44
CA ALA A 76 -22.87 10.54 4.32
C ALA A 76 -21.64 9.62 4.35
N VAL A 77 -21.82 8.30 4.32
CA VAL A 77 -20.71 7.34 4.32
C VAL A 77 -20.69 6.59 2.99
N ARG A 78 -19.56 6.61 2.28
CA ARG A 78 -19.35 5.81 1.06
C ARG A 78 -18.11 4.93 1.20
N VAL A 79 -18.24 3.67 0.81
CA VAL A 79 -17.13 2.70 0.84
C VAL A 79 -16.93 2.08 -0.54
N ALA A 80 -15.83 2.42 -1.19
CA ALA A 80 -15.33 1.69 -2.35
C ALA A 80 -14.43 0.55 -1.86
N VAL A 81 -14.83 -0.69 -2.10
CA VAL A 81 -14.13 -1.88 -1.61
C VAL A 81 -13.78 -2.81 -2.76
N SER A 82 -12.68 -3.55 -2.65
CA SER A 82 -12.37 -4.58 -3.65
C SER A 82 -13.50 -5.59 -3.79
N HIS A 83 -13.67 -6.14 -4.99
CA HIS A 83 -14.63 -7.22 -5.22
C HIS A 83 -14.48 -8.31 -4.13
N PRO A 84 -15.56 -8.63 -3.40
CA PRO A 84 -15.50 -9.63 -2.35
C PRO A 84 -15.01 -10.99 -2.85
N SER A 85 -14.36 -11.73 -1.97
CA SER A 85 -13.92 -13.10 -2.23
C SER A 85 -14.31 -13.98 -1.06
N ALA A 86 -14.43 -15.29 -1.28
CA ALA A 86 -14.75 -16.24 -0.21
C ALA A 86 -13.74 -16.22 0.98
N LYS A 87 -12.57 -15.60 0.80
CA LYS A 87 -11.56 -15.44 1.84
C LYS A 87 -11.95 -14.42 2.91
N TRP A 88 -12.75 -13.40 2.57
CA TRP A 88 -13.05 -12.28 3.45
C TRP A 88 -14.54 -12.25 3.76
N PRO A 89 -14.95 -12.31 5.04
CA PRO A 89 -16.33 -12.13 5.42
C PRO A 89 -16.89 -10.78 4.96
N GLN A 90 -18.19 -10.73 4.75
CA GLN A 90 -18.89 -9.49 4.36
C GLN A 90 -19.69 -8.88 5.51
N SER A 91 -19.63 -9.43 6.71
CA SER A 91 -20.49 -9.02 7.83
C SER A 91 -20.33 -7.54 8.17
N ASP A 92 -19.10 -7.03 8.24
CA ASP A 92 -18.83 -5.60 8.44
C ASP A 92 -19.42 -4.73 7.32
N LEU A 93 -19.24 -5.13 6.06
CA LEU A 93 -19.80 -4.41 4.90
C LEU A 93 -21.34 -4.41 4.94
N GLN A 94 -21.95 -5.53 5.28
CA GLN A 94 -23.40 -5.64 5.45
C GLN A 94 -23.89 -4.80 6.63
N ALA A 95 -23.13 -4.72 7.72
CA ALA A 95 -23.45 -3.85 8.85
C ALA A 95 -23.40 -2.36 8.43
N LEU A 96 -22.38 -1.98 7.64
CA LEU A 96 -22.27 -0.63 7.07
C LEU A 96 -23.50 -0.31 6.19
N GLU A 97 -23.89 -1.19 5.28
CA GLU A 97 -25.09 -1.01 4.44
C GLU A 97 -26.36 -0.87 5.30
N ARG A 98 -26.55 -1.75 6.30
CA ARG A 98 -27.70 -1.67 7.23
C ARG A 98 -27.71 -0.40 8.07
N SER A 99 -26.55 0.23 8.31
CA SER A 99 -26.47 1.51 9.02
C SER A 99 -26.87 2.71 8.16
N GLY A 100 -26.97 2.54 6.84
CA GLY A 100 -27.24 3.61 5.87
C GLY A 100 -26.02 4.08 5.09
N ALA A 101 -24.85 3.45 5.26
CA ALA A 101 -23.70 3.71 4.41
C ALA A 101 -23.91 3.11 3.01
N ALA A 102 -23.36 3.76 1.99
CA ALA A 102 -23.34 3.24 0.63
C ALA A 102 -22.05 2.45 0.39
N VAL A 103 -22.16 1.16 0.11
CA VAL A 103 -21.01 0.30 -0.20
C VAL A 103 -21.02 -0.07 -1.68
N ARG A 104 -19.87 0.03 -2.35
CA ARG A 104 -19.68 -0.41 -3.74
C ARG A 104 -18.45 -1.29 -3.87
N ALA A 105 -18.67 -2.50 -4.37
CA ALA A 105 -17.61 -3.40 -4.75
C ALA A 105 -17.08 -3.04 -6.15
N VAL A 106 -15.79 -2.76 -6.26
CA VAL A 106 -15.12 -2.48 -7.54
C VAL A 106 -14.58 -3.79 -8.13
N ASP A 107 -15.10 -4.17 -9.29
CA ASP A 107 -14.78 -5.43 -9.98
C ASP A 107 -13.44 -5.37 -10.74
N MET A 108 -12.36 -5.12 -9.98
CA MET A 108 -11.00 -5.08 -10.50
C MET A 108 -10.56 -6.37 -11.22
N PRO A 109 -10.98 -7.59 -10.81
CA PRO A 109 -10.69 -8.80 -11.57
C PRO A 109 -11.19 -8.76 -13.01
N ARG A 110 -12.37 -8.17 -13.26
CA ARG A 110 -12.89 -7.96 -14.62
C ARG A 110 -12.24 -6.78 -15.32
N LEU A 111 -12.01 -5.68 -14.60
CA LEU A 111 -11.53 -4.42 -15.18
C LEU A 111 -10.06 -4.48 -15.61
N THR A 112 -9.20 -5.10 -14.80
CA THR A 112 -7.74 -5.08 -14.99
C THR A 112 -7.06 -6.42 -14.68
N GLY A 113 -7.80 -7.39 -14.14
CA GLY A 113 -7.25 -8.65 -13.62
C GLY A 113 -6.75 -8.59 -12.17
N GLY A 114 -6.72 -7.40 -11.56
CA GLY A 114 -6.20 -7.16 -10.21
C GLY A 114 -7.25 -7.09 -9.10
N VAL A 115 -6.92 -6.33 -8.04
CA VAL A 115 -7.79 -6.04 -6.89
C VAL A 115 -7.76 -4.54 -6.57
N LEU A 116 -8.71 -4.05 -5.77
CA LEU A 116 -8.60 -2.71 -5.18
C LEU A 116 -7.77 -2.81 -3.91
N HIS A 117 -6.53 -2.33 -3.95
CA HIS A 117 -5.59 -2.43 -2.82
C HIS A 117 -5.27 -1.07 -2.18
N THR A 118 -6.02 -0.02 -2.51
CA THR A 118 -5.90 1.28 -1.87
C THR A 118 -6.47 1.23 -0.45
N LYS A 119 -5.86 1.99 0.48
CA LYS A 119 -6.37 2.24 1.83
C LYS A 119 -6.25 3.72 2.16
N PHE A 120 -7.32 4.47 1.89
CA PHE A 120 -7.41 5.86 2.29
C PHE A 120 -8.80 6.24 2.77
N TRP A 121 -8.85 7.30 3.56
CA TRP A 121 -10.06 7.91 4.09
C TRP A 121 -10.08 9.38 3.66
N LEU A 122 -11.24 9.89 3.29
CA LEU A 122 -11.51 11.31 3.04
C LEU A 122 -12.67 11.74 3.92
N VAL A 123 -12.48 12.81 4.69
CA VAL A 123 -13.48 13.33 5.62
C VAL A 123 -13.81 14.77 5.25
N ASP A 124 -15.09 15.04 5.00
CA ASP A 124 -15.67 16.35 4.70
C ASP A 124 -15.00 17.12 3.55
N GLY A 125 -14.26 16.42 2.68
CA GLY A 125 -13.44 17.05 1.63
C GLY A 125 -12.31 17.93 2.17
N ALA A 126 -11.87 17.72 3.43
CA ALA A 126 -10.91 18.58 4.11
C ALA A 126 -9.79 17.81 4.85
N HIS A 127 -10.04 16.57 5.24
CA HIS A 127 -9.07 15.73 5.93
C HIS A 127 -8.89 14.41 5.19
N LEU A 128 -7.69 13.84 5.26
CA LEU A 128 -7.40 12.55 4.65
C LEU A 128 -6.47 11.70 5.50
N TYR A 129 -6.54 10.38 5.29
CA TYR A 129 -5.54 9.40 5.71
C TYR A 129 -5.19 8.53 4.51
N ILE A 130 -3.92 8.22 4.28
CA ILE A 130 -3.46 7.23 3.30
C ILE A 130 -2.30 6.43 3.90
N GLY A 131 -2.29 5.10 3.69
CA GLY A 131 -1.22 4.27 4.22
C GLY A 131 -1.40 2.79 3.99
N SER A 132 -0.68 1.98 4.77
CA SER A 132 -0.64 0.54 4.59
C SER A 132 -1.74 -0.23 5.32
N ALA A 133 -2.33 0.36 6.38
CA ALA A 133 -3.32 -0.30 7.22
C ALA A 133 -4.61 -0.67 6.46
N ASN A 134 -4.96 -1.96 6.47
CA ASN A 134 -6.28 -2.42 6.02
C ASN A 134 -7.34 -2.05 7.07
N MET A 135 -8.61 -2.12 6.67
CA MET A 135 -9.75 -2.01 7.58
C MET A 135 -9.89 -3.35 8.31
N ASP A 136 -8.90 -3.62 9.15
CA ASP A 136 -8.65 -4.88 9.83
C ASP A 136 -8.22 -4.56 11.25
N TRP A 137 -8.85 -5.15 12.26
CA TRP A 137 -8.47 -4.90 13.65
C TRP A 137 -6.99 -5.25 13.92
N ARG A 138 -6.43 -6.24 13.20
CA ARG A 138 -5.02 -6.61 13.29
C ARG A 138 -4.10 -5.48 12.79
N SER A 139 -4.53 -4.69 11.81
CA SER A 139 -3.78 -3.52 11.34
C SER A 139 -3.70 -2.41 12.41
N LEU A 140 -4.55 -2.43 13.44
CA LEU A 140 -4.50 -1.46 14.54
C LEU A 140 -3.61 -1.91 15.70
N THR A 141 -3.56 -3.22 15.99
CA THR A 141 -2.91 -3.74 17.21
C THR A 141 -1.85 -4.82 17.00
N GLN A 142 -1.82 -5.51 15.86
CA GLN A 142 -0.97 -6.70 15.65
C GLN A 142 0.00 -6.61 14.48
N VAL A 143 -0.16 -5.61 13.61
CA VAL A 143 0.64 -5.42 12.40
C VAL A 143 1.34 -4.06 12.47
N LYS A 144 2.62 -4.03 12.07
CA LYS A 144 3.35 -2.78 11.95
C LYS A 144 2.91 -2.11 10.66
N GLU A 145 2.24 -0.98 10.80
CA GLU A 145 1.70 -0.19 9.70
C GLU A 145 2.28 1.22 9.75
N LEU A 146 2.24 1.93 8.62
CA LEU A 146 2.57 3.34 8.50
C LEU A 146 1.62 4.03 7.52
N GLY A 147 1.29 5.27 7.83
CA GLY A 147 0.53 6.14 6.94
C GLY A 147 0.78 7.62 7.21
N ALA A 148 0.10 8.45 6.45
CA ALA A 148 0.04 9.89 6.61
C ALA A 148 -1.42 10.32 6.80
N ALA A 149 -1.67 11.17 7.79
CA ALA A 149 -2.92 11.89 7.91
C ALA A 149 -2.66 13.38 7.71
N VAL A 150 -3.47 14.02 6.88
CA VAL A 150 -3.41 15.45 6.60
C VAL A 150 -4.74 16.06 7.02
N TYR A 151 -4.67 17.14 7.79
CA TYR A 151 -5.86 17.81 8.33
C TYR A 151 -5.97 19.22 7.74
N ASN A 152 -7.21 19.67 7.53
CA ASN A 152 -7.51 21.03 7.08
C ASN A 152 -6.81 21.41 5.77
N CYS A 153 -6.82 20.49 4.81
CA CYS A 153 -6.20 20.67 3.51
C CYS A 153 -7.19 20.22 2.41
N SER A 154 -8.15 21.10 2.11
CA SER A 154 -9.19 20.80 1.13
C SER A 154 -8.64 20.56 -0.26
N CYS A 155 -7.61 21.30 -0.69
CA CYS A 155 -6.99 21.09 -2.00
C CYS A 155 -6.42 19.67 -2.19
N LEU A 156 -5.73 19.11 -1.19
CA LEU A 156 -5.27 17.72 -1.25
C LEU A 156 -6.42 16.72 -1.16
N ALA A 157 -7.40 16.98 -0.29
CA ALA A 157 -8.55 16.09 -0.13
C ALA A 157 -9.42 16.05 -1.41
N GLU A 158 -9.62 17.18 -2.08
CA GLU A 158 -10.30 17.27 -3.37
C GLU A 158 -9.55 16.51 -4.47
N ASP A 159 -8.21 16.62 -4.51
CA ASP A 159 -7.41 15.94 -5.51
C ASP A 159 -7.42 14.40 -5.32
N LEU A 160 -7.28 13.92 -4.09
CA LEU A 160 -7.44 12.49 -3.77
C LEU A 160 -8.89 12.04 -3.97
N GLY A 161 -9.87 12.93 -3.77
CA GLY A 161 -11.28 12.71 -4.05
C GLY A 161 -11.55 12.29 -5.49
N LYS A 162 -10.77 12.79 -6.46
CA LYS A 162 -10.88 12.36 -7.87
C LYS A 162 -10.56 10.87 -8.05
N VAL A 163 -9.58 10.36 -7.30
CA VAL A 163 -9.23 8.93 -7.29
C VAL A 163 -10.38 8.13 -6.67
N PHE A 164 -10.97 8.63 -5.57
CA PHE A 164 -12.15 8.00 -4.96
C PHE A 164 -13.33 7.94 -5.93
N GLU A 165 -13.67 9.05 -6.59
CA GLU A 165 -14.78 9.10 -7.55
C GLU A 165 -14.57 8.12 -8.71
N ALA A 166 -13.33 7.94 -9.19
CA ALA A 166 -13.03 6.95 -10.22
C ALA A 166 -13.38 5.53 -9.75
N TYR A 167 -12.99 5.15 -8.52
CA TYR A 167 -13.38 3.88 -7.92
C TYR A 167 -14.89 3.78 -7.72
N TRP A 168 -15.51 4.86 -7.26
CA TRP A 168 -16.95 4.92 -7.00
C TRP A 168 -17.78 4.71 -8.27
N ALA A 169 -17.36 5.31 -9.39
CA ALA A 169 -17.96 5.14 -10.70
C ALA A 169 -17.76 3.72 -11.25
N LEU A 170 -16.57 3.15 -11.09
CA LEU A 170 -16.26 1.78 -11.51
C LEU A 170 -16.93 0.70 -10.66
N GLY A 171 -17.41 1.05 -9.46
CA GLY A 171 -18.23 0.19 -8.61
C GLY A 171 -19.68 0.04 -9.08
N ILE A 172 -20.11 0.75 -10.14
CA ILE A 172 -21.43 0.55 -10.75
C ILE A 172 -21.44 -0.79 -11.51
N PRO A 173 -22.47 -1.65 -11.32
CA PRO A 173 -22.55 -2.92 -12.05
C PRO A 173 -22.42 -2.75 -13.57
N GLY A 174 -21.49 -3.49 -14.16
CA GLY A 174 -21.23 -3.44 -15.61
C GLY A 174 -20.40 -2.25 -16.09
N ALA A 175 -19.91 -1.37 -15.20
CA ALA A 175 -19.04 -0.26 -15.58
C ALA A 175 -17.78 -0.74 -16.32
N SER A 176 -17.30 0.06 -17.25
CA SER A 176 -16.02 -0.15 -17.94
C SER A 176 -15.09 1.03 -17.63
N ILE A 177 -13.78 0.80 -17.77
CA ILE A 177 -12.79 1.88 -17.70
C ILE A 177 -13.00 2.78 -18.94
N PRO A 178 -13.30 4.07 -18.75
CA PRO A 178 -13.49 4.98 -19.87
C PRO A 178 -12.15 5.30 -20.55
N VAL A 179 -12.19 5.43 -21.88
CA VAL A 179 -11.03 5.84 -22.69
C VAL A 179 -11.49 6.91 -23.69
N PRO A 180 -11.07 8.18 -23.53
CA PRO A 180 -10.34 8.74 -22.39
C PRO A 180 -11.21 8.84 -21.12
N TRP A 181 -10.56 9.02 -19.96
CA TRP A 181 -11.27 9.40 -18.73
C TRP A 181 -11.93 10.78 -18.87
N PRO A 182 -13.15 10.98 -18.35
CA PRO A 182 -13.79 12.30 -18.33
C PRO A 182 -12.98 13.34 -17.54
N ALA A 183 -13.09 14.61 -17.93
CA ALA A 183 -12.25 15.70 -17.42
C ALA A 183 -12.41 15.94 -15.89
N ASN A 184 -13.56 15.61 -15.31
CA ASN A 184 -13.80 15.75 -13.87
C ASN A 184 -12.89 14.85 -13.00
N TYR A 185 -12.31 13.79 -13.55
CA TYR A 185 -11.34 12.94 -12.86
C TYR A 185 -9.89 13.43 -13.03
N SER A 186 -9.64 14.41 -13.91
CA SER A 186 -8.29 14.87 -14.27
C SER A 186 -7.70 15.79 -13.19
N THR A 187 -6.37 15.84 -13.13
CA THR A 187 -5.66 16.72 -12.18
C THR A 187 -4.56 17.55 -12.86
N ALA A 188 -4.27 18.70 -12.27
CA ALA A 188 -3.10 19.51 -12.62
C ALA A 188 -1.87 19.14 -11.77
N PHE A 189 -2.04 18.29 -10.74
CA PHE A 189 -0.98 17.98 -9.79
C PHE A 189 -0.33 16.64 -10.10
N ASN A 190 0.98 16.67 -10.34
CA ASN A 190 1.80 15.52 -10.73
C ASN A 190 3.27 15.73 -10.36
N VAL A 191 4.13 14.82 -10.78
CA VAL A 191 5.58 14.89 -10.53
C VAL A 191 6.25 16.11 -11.19
N GLU A 192 5.74 16.60 -12.32
CA GLU A 192 6.27 17.80 -12.99
C GLU A 192 5.72 19.11 -12.41
N THR A 193 4.44 19.13 -12.05
CA THR A 193 3.72 20.27 -11.48
C THR A 193 3.02 19.87 -10.18
N PRO A 194 3.78 19.64 -9.09
CA PRO A 194 3.20 19.25 -7.81
C PRO A 194 2.37 20.39 -7.19
N LEU A 195 1.47 20.06 -6.27
CA LEU A 195 0.74 21.05 -5.50
C LEU A 195 1.67 21.64 -4.42
N GLU A 196 1.96 22.93 -4.55
CA GLU A 196 2.71 23.70 -3.56
C GLU A 196 1.81 24.15 -2.40
N LEU A 197 2.18 23.79 -1.17
CA LEU A 197 1.46 24.13 0.06
C LEU A 197 2.39 24.04 1.27
N LYS A 198 1.85 24.20 2.49
CA LYS A 198 2.60 23.95 3.73
C LYS A 198 2.10 22.70 4.43
N LEU A 199 3.01 21.81 4.81
CA LEU A 199 2.76 20.71 5.75
C LEU A 199 3.59 20.94 7.01
N ASN A 200 2.96 20.95 8.18
CA ASN A 200 3.63 21.28 9.45
C ASN A 200 4.42 22.60 9.38
N ASP A 201 3.81 23.63 8.80
CA ASP A 201 4.40 24.98 8.59
C ASP A 201 5.65 25.04 7.70
N THR A 202 6.01 23.94 7.04
CA THR A 202 7.13 23.85 6.10
C THR A 202 6.63 23.74 4.66
N ASP A 203 7.25 24.50 3.76
CA ASP A 203 6.90 24.49 2.33
C ASP A 203 7.08 23.08 1.75
N ALA A 204 6.09 22.64 0.99
CA ALA A 204 5.96 21.28 0.49
C ALA A 204 5.38 21.25 -0.91
N ALA A 205 6.03 20.48 -1.77
CA ALA A 205 5.52 20.08 -3.07
C ALA A 205 4.93 18.67 -2.95
N VAL A 206 3.63 18.54 -3.19
CA VAL A 206 2.86 17.31 -2.90
C VAL A 206 2.05 16.86 -4.11
N TYR A 207 2.01 15.55 -4.36
CA TYR A 207 1.09 14.97 -5.34
C TYR A 207 0.70 13.54 -4.98
N PHE A 208 -0.41 13.07 -5.54
CA PHE A 208 -0.82 11.67 -5.47
C PHE A 208 -0.56 10.96 -6.80
N SER A 209 -0.23 9.68 -6.70
CA SER A 209 -0.14 8.77 -7.84
C SER A 209 -1.27 7.74 -7.83
N SER A 210 -1.44 7.03 -8.95
CA SER A 210 -2.44 5.97 -9.07
C SER A 210 -1.92 4.79 -9.90
N SER A 211 -2.35 3.59 -9.54
CA SER A 211 -2.18 2.38 -10.36
C SER A 211 -3.53 1.69 -10.56
N PRO A 212 -3.65 0.79 -11.55
CA PRO A 212 -2.75 0.62 -12.69
C PRO A 212 -2.86 1.80 -13.68
N PRO A 213 -2.06 1.85 -14.76
CA PRO A 213 -2.10 2.94 -15.75
C PRO A 213 -3.50 3.17 -16.34
N ALA A 214 -4.31 2.11 -16.46
CA ALA A 214 -5.69 2.21 -16.93
C ALA A 214 -6.61 3.05 -16.01
N LEU A 215 -6.27 3.22 -14.73
CA LEU A 215 -7.00 4.06 -13.79
C LEU A 215 -6.40 5.47 -13.63
N CYS A 216 -5.37 5.80 -14.40
CA CYS A 216 -4.77 7.14 -14.39
C CYS A 216 -5.54 8.06 -15.34
N ALA A 217 -6.39 8.92 -14.78
CA ALA A 217 -7.00 10.02 -15.53
C ALA A 217 -5.94 11.03 -15.99
N ALA A 218 -6.29 11.90 -16.93
CA ALA A 218 -5.35 12.86 -17.50
C ALA A 218 -4.67 13.71 -16.42
N GLY A 219 -3.35 13.83 -16.53
CA GLY A 219 -2.49 14.56 -15.60
C GLY A 219 -2.11 13.82 -14.33
N ARG A 220 -2.70 12.66 -13.99
CA ARG A 220 -2.30 11.88 -12.81
C ARG A 220 -1.02 11.08 -13.09
N THR A 221 0.00 11.21 -12.23
CA THR A 221 1.20 10.38 -12.30
C THR A 221 0.89 8.90 -12.01
N GLN A 222 1.44 8.00 -12.81
CA GLN A 222 1.33 6.56 -12.55
C GLN A 222 2.16 6.18 -11.32
N ASP A 223 1.67 5.26 -10.49
CA ASP A 223 2.30 4.86 -9.22
C ASP A 223 3.74 4.37 -9.41
N LEU A 224 4.00 3.64 -10.50
CA LEU A 224 5.35 3.21 -10.84
C LEU A 224 6.26 4.39 -11.17
N ASP A 225 5.80 5.33 -12.01
CA ASP A 225 6.60 6.49 -12.42
C ASP A 225 6.90 7.39 -11.22
N ALA A 226 5.94 7.57 -10.31
CA ALA A 226 6.14 8.27 -9.05
C ALA A 226 7.23 7.60 -8.18
N LEU A 227 7.18 6.27 -8.03
CA LEU A 227 8.19 5.53 -7.27
C LEU A 227 9.57 5.62 -7.92
N LEU A 228 9.67 5.40 -9.24
CA LEU A 228 10.94 5.44 -9.95
C LEU A 228 11.55 6.84 -9.97
N SER A 229 10.74 7.90 -10.15
CA SER A 229 11.22 9.28 -10.12
C SER A 229 11.80 9.68 -8.76
N VAL A 230 11.24 9.21 -7.65
CA VAL A 230 11.81 9.44 -6.32
C VAL A 230 13.17 8.74 -6.16
N ILE A 231 13.35 7.52 -6.70
CA ILE A 231 14.67 6.84 -6.71
C ILE A 231 15.67 7.60 -7.60
N ASP A 232 15.20 8.14 -8.72
CA ASP A 232 16.06 8.85 -9.66
C ASP A 232 16.53 10.21 -9.16
N ALA A 233 15.67 10.90 -8.43
CA ALA A 233 15.96 12.21 -7.85
C ALA A 233 16.89 12.13 -6.62
N ALA A 234 17.02 10.96 -5.99
CA ALA A 234 17.90 10.77 -4.83
C ALA A 234 19.37 10.99 -5.21
N GLU A 235 20.07 11.76 -4.37
CA GLU A 235 21.49 12.09 -4.54
C GLU A 235 22.35 11.41 -3.46
N ASP A 236 21.83 11.25 -2.25
CA ASP A 236 22.61 10.72 -1.12
C ASP A 236 22.18 9.31 -0.71
N PHE A 237 20.87 9.10 -0.50
CA PHE A 237 20.36 7.82 0.00
C PHE A 237 18.94 7.51 -0.47
N VAL A 238 18.63 6.21 -0.47
CA VAL A 238 17.31 5.63 -0.66
C VAL A 238 17.08 4.59 0.43
N ASP A 239 16.17 4.89 1.35
CA ASP A 239 15.78 4.03 2.45
C ASP A 239 14.35 3.52 2.24
N ILE A 240 14.16 2.21 2.22
CA ILE A 240 12.91 1.57 1.81
C ILE A 240 12.43 0.61 2.90
N ALA A 241 11.18 0.75 3.34
CA ALA A 241 10.53 -0.23 4.20
C ALA A 241 9.28 -0.78 3.53
N VAL A 242 9.34 -2.07 3.16
CA VAL A 242 8.28 -2.74 2.41
C VAL A 242 8.00 -4.12 3.00
N MET A 243 6.74 -4.51 2.99
CA MET A 243 6.37 -5.88 3.36
C MET A 243 6.99 -6.92 2.43
N SER A 244 6.88 -6.72 1.11
CA SER A 244 7.35 -7.64 0.08
C SER A 244 8.08 -6.89 -1.01
N TYR A 245 9.27 -7.39 -1.37
CA TYR A 245 10.08 -6.93 -2.50
C TYR A 245 10.32 -8.09 -3.47
N LEU A 246 9.64 -8.08 -4.61
CA LEU A 246 9.71 -9.14 -5.60
C LEU A 246 9.84 -8.50 -6.99
N PRO A 247 11.02 -8.57 -7.64
CA PRO A 247 11.20 -8.09 -9.02
C PRO A 247 10.57 -9.06 -10.03
N THR A 248 9.34 -9.46 -9.78
CA THR A 248 8.52 -10.39 -10.55
C THR A 248 7.06 -9.97 -10.51
N THR A 249 6.23 -10.58 -11.35
CA THR A 249 4.78 -10.63 -11.15
C THR A 249 4.43 -11.83 -10.26
N GLU A 250 3.58 -11.62 -9.26
CA GLU A 250 3.10 -12.60 -8.29
C GLU A 250 1.81 -13.30 -8.75
N PHE A 251 0.87 -12.54 -9.33
CA PHE A 251 -0.48 -12.98 -9.64
C PHE A 251 -0.62 -13.37 -11.11
N SER A 252 -0.24 -14.61 -11.42
CA SER A 252 -0.53 -15.18 -12.73
C SER A 252 -1.81 -16.02 -12.64
N ARG A 253 -2.98 -15.44 -12.93
CA ARG A 253 -4.21 -16.24 -13.00
C ARG A 253 -4.23 -17.01 -14.33
N PRO A 254 -4.34 -18.35 -14.33
CA PRO A 254 -4.71 -19.05 -15.55
C PRO A 254 -6.13 -18.62 -15.95
N GLN A 255 -6.31 -18.14 -17.19
CA GLN A 255 -7.66 -18.08 -17.76
C GLN A 255 -8.23 -19.50 -17.73
N ARG A 256 -9.32 -19.70 -16.97
CA ARG A 256 -10.01 -20.99 -16.90
C ARG A 256 -10.59 -21.30 -18.28
N CYS A 257 -9.99 -22.25 -18.99
CA CYS A 257 -10.70 -22.96 -20.05
C CYS A 257 -11.78 -23.85 -19.41
N VAL A 258 -13.04 -23.58 -19.73
CA VAL A 258 -14.15 -24.47 -19.37
C VAL A 258 -14.00 -25.74 -20.20
N ARG A 259 -13.67 -26.87 -19.57
CA ARG A 259 -13.82 -28.19 -20.19
C ARG A 259 -15.31 -28.47 -20.37
N GLY A 260 -15.86 -28.14 -21.54
CA GLY A 260 -17.10 -28.72 -22.02
C GLY A 260 -16.92 -30.24 -22.17
N ARG A 261 -17.82 -31.03 -21.58
CA ARG A 261 -17.87 -32.49 -21.77
C ARG A 261 -18.36 -32.79 -23.20
N ALA A 262 -17.45 -32.83 -24.17
CA ALA A 262 -17.63 -33.58 -25.41
C ALA A 262 -16.27 -33.77 -26.09
N ARG A 263 -15.98 -35.02 -26.50
CA ARG A 263 -14.71 -35.45 -27.12
C ARG A 263 -14.39 -34.63 -28.39
N PRO A 264 -13.11 -34.34 -28.69
CA PRO A 264 -12.72 -33.66 -29.91
C PRO A 264 -12.74 -34.64 -31.09
N VAL A 265 -13.44 -34.26 -32.16
CA VAL A 265 -13.33 -34.88 -33.48
C VAL A 265 -12.39 -34.02 -34.31
N CYS A 266 -11.28 -34.60 -34.75
CA CYS A 266 -10.39 -33.97 -35.74
C CYS A 266 -10.97 -34.13 -37.15
N ALA A 267 -11.05 -33.04 -37.92
CA ALA A 267 -11.22 -33.08 -39.38
C ALA A 267 -10.51 -31.88 -40.07
N ARG A 268 -9.32 -32.17 -40.63
CA ARG A 268 -8.58 -31.78 -41.88
C ARG A 268 -8.96 -30.51 -42.71
N PRO A 269 -8.13 -30.10 -43.73
CA PRO A 269 -6.70 -29.75 -43.74
C PRO A 269 -6.40 -28.44 -44.53
N GLY A 270 -5.43 -27.63 -44.11
CA GLY A 270 -4.83 -26.60 -44.98
C GLY A 270 -4.50 -25.28 -44.30
N SER A 271 -3.49 -25.24 -43.43
CA SER A 271 -2.61 -24.08 -43.19
C SER A 271 -1.45 -24.52 -42.29
N PRO A 272 -0.21 -24.06 -42.52
CA PRO A 272 0.94 -24.57 -41.80
C PRO A 272 0.92 -24.08 -40.36
N ALA A 273 1.11 -25.03 -39.46
CA ALA A 273 1.28 -24.84 -38.03
C ALA A 273 2.51 -23.96 -37.73
N SER A 274 2.38 -23.05 -36.78
CA SER A 274 3.42 -22.85 -35.77
C SER A 274 2.82 -22.45 -34.42
N ALA A 275 3.04 -23.34 -33.46
CA ALA A 275 2.81 -23.29 -32.00
C ALA A 275 1.37 -23.51 -31.46
N PRO A 276 1.18 -24.45 -30.51
CA PRO A 276 -0.07 -24.63 -29.77
C PRO A 276 -0.28 -23.49 -28.76
N PRO A 277 -1.54 -23.09 -28.46
CA PRO A 277 -1.83 -22.14 -27.40
C PRO A 277 -1.88 -22.86 -26.06
N ASP A 278 -0.76 -23.41 -25.61
CA ASP A 278 -0.64 -24.06 -24.31
C ASP A 278 0.54 -23.45 -23.52
N ARG A 279 0.34 -22.26 -22.94
CA ARG A 279 1.13 -21.81 -21.79
C ARG A 279 0.27 -21.03 -20.80
N PHE A 280 0.06 -21.65 -19.65
CA PHE A 280 -0.34 -21.00 -18.40
C PHE A 280 0.51 -19.73 -18.19
N PRO A 281 -0.05 -18.58 -17.78
CA PRO A 281 0.80 -17.47 -17.36
C PRO A 281 1.53 -17.92 -16.08
N SER A 282 2.85 -17.98 -16.15
CA SER A 282 3.74 -18.16 -15.01
C SER A 282 4.18 -16.79 -14.49
N PRO A 283 4.61 -16.69 -13.21
CA PRO A 283 5.33 -15.52 -12.71
C PRO A 283 6.38 -15.07 -13.72
N ARG A 284 6.42 -13.77 -14.03
CA ARG A 284 7.37 -13.17 -14.98
C ARG A 284 8.38 -12.34 -14.23
N PHE A 285 9.62 -12.36 -14.67
CA PHE A 285 10.61 -11.40 -14.19
C PHE A 285 10.20 -9.99 -14.61
N TRP A 286 10.20 -9.07 -13.64
CA TRP A 286 9.78 -7.69 -13.80
C TRP A 286 10.71 -6.78 -13.00
N PRO A 287 11.82 -6.32 -13.60
CA PRO A 287 12.92 -5.72 -12.86
C PRO A 287 12.83 -4.19 -12.74
N ALA A 288 11.68 -3.56 -12.99
CA ALA A 288 11.61 -2.10 -13.12
C ALA A 288 12.18 -1.36 -11.90
N ILE A 289 11.77 -1.75 -10.69
CA ILE A 289 12.26 -1.17 -9.44
C ILE A 289 13.69 -1.61 -9.15
N ASP A 290 14.00 -2.91 -9.29
CA ASP A 290 15.33 -3.47 -9.02
C ASP A 290 16.42 -2.84 -9.89
N ASN A 291 16.15 -2.66 -11.18
CA ASN A 291 17.04 -1.96 -12.11
C ASN A 291 17.27 -0.52 -11.67
N ARG A 292 16.25 0.19 -11.18
CA ARG A 292 16.39 1.59 -10.75
C ARG A 292 17.22 1.74 -9.49
N LEU A 293 17.07 0.82 -8.53
CA LEU A 293 17.91 0.76 -7.34
C LEU A 293 19.37 0.46 -7.70
N ARG A 294 19.62 -0.57 -8.50
CA ARG A 294 20.98 -0.92 -8.95
C ARG A 294 21.62 0.21 -9.75
N LYS A 295 20.84 0.88 -10.60
CA LYS A 295 21.28 2.04 -11.38
C LYS A 295 21.69 3.20 -10.47
N ALA A 296 20.90 3.51 -9.43
CA ALA A 296 21.23 4.57 -8.47
C ALA A 296 22.57 4.30 -7.75
N VAL A 297 22.79 3.05 -7.32
CA VAL A 297 24.04 2.62 -6.68
C VAL A 297 25.21 2.69 -7.66
N PHE A 298 25.04 2.14 -8.87
CA PHE A 298 26.11 2.00 -9.86
C PHE A 298 26.56 3.36 -10.43
N GLU A 299 25.60 4.14 -10.92
CA GLU A 299 25.86 5.37 -11.68
C GLU A 299 26.10 6.57 -10.77
N ARG A 300 25.38 6.64 -9.63
CA ARG A 300 25.34 7.83 -8.78
C ARG A 300 25.92 7.62 -7.38
N ARG A 301 26.28 6.38 -7.01
CA ARG A 301 26.81 6.03 -5.67
C ARG A 301 25.85 6.36 -4.53
N VAL A 302 24.56 6.43 -4.83
CA VAL A 302 23.49 6.59 -3.83
C VAL A 302 23.49 5.37 -2.91
N ARG A 303 23.46 5.59 -1.60
CA ARG A 303 23.34 4.51 -0.61
C ARG A 303 21.93 3.94 -0.61
N VAL A 304 21.78 2.63 -0.74
CA VAL A 304 20.47 1.96 -0.68
C VAL A 304 20.36 1.11 0.58
N ARG A 305 19.29 1.30 1.37
CA ARG A 305 18.93 0.40 2.47
C ARG A 305 17.50 -0.10 2.27
N LEU A 306 17.32 -1.42 2.29
CA LEU A 306 16.01 -2.06 2.13
C LEU A 306 15.69 -2.90 3.36
N LEU A 307 14.59 -2.56 4.02
CA LEU A 307 14.03 -3.25 5.17
C LEU A 307 12.77 -4.00 4.77
N ALA A 308 12.89 -5.32 4.58
CA ALA A 308 11.80 -6.18 4.11
C ALA A 308 11.06 -6.85 5.28
N GLY A 309 9.72 -6.90 5.24
CA GLY A 309 8.94 -7.66 6.19
C GLY A 309 9.20 -9.18 6.10
N CYS A 310 9.52 -9.82 7.22
CA CYS A 310 9.68 -11.26 7.31
C CYS A 310 8.69 -11.87 8.28
N TRP A 311 7.89 -12.82 7.79
CA TRP A 311 6.80 -13.46 8.53
C TRP A 311 6.46 -14.82 7.87
N ARG A 312 5.61 -15.62 8.52
CA ARG A 312 5.29 -16.99 8.05
C ARG A 312 4.64 -17.09 6.66
N HIS A 313 4.16 -15.97 6.11
CA HIS A 313 3.52 -15.90 4.79
C HIS A 313 4.41 -15.18 3.76
N SER A 314 5.67 -14.86 4.09
CA SER A 314 6.64 -14.36 3.12
C SER A 314 6.80 -15.36 1.98
N GLN A 315 6.87 -14.84 0.75
CA GLN A 315 7.16 -15.69 -0.40
C GLN A 315 8.61 -16.12 -0.37
N VAL A 316 8.85 -17.43 -0.44
CA VAL A 316 10.21 -18.00 -0.40
C VAL A 316 11.06 -17.49 -1.57
N SER A 317 10.45 -17.18 -2.73
CA SER A 317 11.13 -16.59 -3.89
C SER A 317 11.67 -15.18 -3.65
N MET A 318 11.23 -14.47 -2.61
CA MET A 318 11.70 -13.13 -2.26
C MET A 318 13.16 -13.15 -1.81
N PHE A 319 13.55 -14.14 -1.00
CA PHE A 319 14.85 -14.16 -0.33
C PHE A 319 16.04 -14.22 -1.30
N PRO A 320 16.03 -15.03 -2.38
CA PRO A 320 17.08 -14.97 -3.39
C PRO A 320 17.26 -13.58 -4.03
N PHE A 321 16.17 -12.84 -4.29
CA PHE A 321 16.26 -11.48 -4.83
C PHE A 321 16.81 -10.48 -3.82
N LEU A 322 16.40 -10.58 -2.55
CA LEU A 322 16.96 -9.78 -1.46
C LEU A 322 18.47 -10.02 -1.30
N LYS A 323 18.91 -11.29 -1.31
CA LYS A 323 20.33 -11.67 -1.27
C LYS A 323 21.08 -11.15 -2.50
N SER A 324 20.49 -11.24 -3.69
CA SER A 324 21.08 -10.72 -4.94
C SER A 324 21.24 -9.19 -4.94
N LEU A 325 20.32 -8.46 -4.31
CA LEU A 325 20.45 -7.02 -4.16
C LEU A 325 21.55 -6.68 -3.14
N ALA A 326 21.57 -7.36 -2.00
CA ALA A 326 22.61 -7.17 -0.97
C ALA A 326 24.03 -7.45 -1.50
N ALA A 327 24.18 -8.42 -2.40
CA ALA A 327 25.46 -8.78 -3.01
C ALA A 327 26.06 -7.69 -3.92
N VAL A 328 25.33 -6.61 -4.21
CA VAL A 328 25.88 -5.43 -4.93
C VAL A 328 26.85 -4.64 -4.04
N ALA A 329 26.72 -4.74 -2.72
CA ALA A 329 27.60 -4.06 -1.79
C ALA A 329 29.05 -4.52 -1.96
N ASP A 330 29.96 -3.57 -2.15
CA ASP A 330 31.38 -3.87 -2.31
C ASP A 330 32.25 -2.67 -1.91
N ASN A 331 33.24 -2.95 -1.05
CA ASN A 331 34.15 -1.94 -0.51
C ASN A 331 35.11 -1.40 -1.58
N GLN A 332 35.52 -2.22 -2.56
CA GLN A 332 36.49 -1.79 -3.58
C GLN A 332 35.86 -0.79 -4.55
N THR A 333 34.63 -1.06 -4.97
CA THR A 333 33.83 -0.17 -5.82
C THR A 333 33.17 0.96 -5.03
N ARG A 334 33.07 0.84 -3.69
CA ARG A 334 32.29 1.75 -2.82
C ARG A 334 30.79 1.72 -3.11
N TYR A 335 30.26 0.60 -3.62
CA TYR A 335 28.82 0.41 -3.72
C TYR A 335 28.24 0.15 -2.32
N SER A 336 27.26 0.98 -1.91
CA SER A 336 26.62 0.88 -0.60
C SER A 336 25.18 0.38 -0.74
N VAL A 337 24.99 -0.90 -0.46
CA VAL A 337 23.68 -1.56 -0.42
C VAL A 337 23.59 -2.38 0.85
N GLU A 338 22.53 -2.19 1.62
CA GLU A 338 22.23 -3.06 2.75
C GLU A 338 20.79 -3.55 2.68
N VAL A 339 20.59 -4.82 3.00
CA VAL A 339 19.27 -5.43 3.05
C VAL A 339 19.09 -6.09 4.41
N ARG A 340 18.01 -5.74 5.09
CA ARG A 340 17.64 -6.30 6.38
C ARG A 340 16.21 -6.85 6.34
N LEU A 341 15.96 -7.86 7.14
CA LEU A 341 14.64 -8.38 7.43
C LEU A 341 14.13 -7.76 8.73
N PHE A 342 12.86 -7.36 8.73
CA PHE A 342 12.16 -6.89 9.92
C PHE A 342 11.20 -7.97 10.43
N LEU A 343 11.41 -8.42 11.66
CA LEU A 343 10.65 -9.47 12.30
C LEU A 343 9.82 -8.90 13.44
N VAL A 344 8.51 -9.12 13.37
CA VAL A 344 7.63 -8.80 14.49
C VAL A 344 7.61 -10.01 15.43
N PRO A 345 8.10 -9.89 16.68
CA PRO A 345 8.11 -11.01 17.61
C PRO A 345 6.69 -11.44 17.95
N ALA A 346 6.49 -12.68 18.38
CA ALA A 346 5.17 -13.18 18.77
C ALA A 346 5.28 -14.14 19.96
N SER A 347 4.41 -13.96 20.96
CA SER A 347 4.14 -15.02 21.93
C SER A 347 3.42 -16.20 21.26
N ALA A 348 3.38 -17.36 21.94
CA ALA A 348 2.64 -18.52 21.44
C ALA A 348 1.14 -18.23 21.20
N ALA A 349 0.55 -17.33 21.99
CA ALA A 349 -0.82 -16.86 21.75
C ALA A 349 -0.90 -15.99 20.49
N GLN A 350 -0.06 -14.95 20.39
CA GLN A 350 -0.05 -14.03 19.24
C GLN A 350 0.25 -14.74 17.91
N ALA A 351 1.08 -15.78 17.91
CA ALA A 351 1.40 -16.56 16.70
C ALA A 351 0.18 -17.31 16.11
N ARG A 352 -0.85 -17.56 16.92
CA ARG A 352 -2.11 -18.20 16.47
C ARG A 352 -3.04 -17.22 15.75
N ILE A 353 -2.84 -15.91 15.89
CA ILE A 353 -3.65 -14.91 15.20
C ILE A 353 -3.31 -14.98 13.69
N PRO A 354 -4.29 -15.24 12.80
CA PRO A 354 -4.06 -15.34 11.36
C PRO A 354 -3.70 -13.97 10.76
N TYR A 355 -2.78 -13.96 9.80
CA TYR A 355 -2.33 -12.76 9.07
C TYR A 355 -1.85 -11.58 9.94
N ALA A 356 -1.40 -11.85 11.16
CA ALA A 356 -0.81 -10.88 12.08
C ALA A 356 0.72 -10.94 12.11
N ARG A 357 1.34 -10.08 12.93
CA ARG A 357 2.77 -10.11 13.27
C ARG A 357 3.68 -9.97 12.04
N VAL A 358 3.48 -8.89 11.30
CA VAL A 358 4.27 -8.54 10.11
C VAL A 358 4.53 -7.05 10.05
N ASN A 359 5.67 -6.68 9.45
CA ASN A 359 5.88 -5.33 8.96
C ASN A 359 5.20 -5.16 7.61
N HIS A 360 4.07 -4.45 7.62
CA HIS A 360 3.22 -4.24 6.47
C HIS A 360 3.42 -2.86 5.84
N ASN A 361 4.52 -2.17 6.12
CA ASN A 361 4.83 -0.87 5.52
C ASN A 361 4.98 -0.94 3.99
N LYS A 362 4.78 0.20 3.31
CA LYS A 362 5.08 0.43 1.88
C LYS A 362 5.55 1.88 1.67
N TYR A 363 6.69 2.23 2.25
CA TYR A 363 7.23 3.59 2.13
C TYR A 363 8.68 3.59 1.67
N MET A 364 9.09 4.74 1.14
CA MET A 364 10.47 5.07 0.81
C MET A 364 10.76 6.50 1.24
N VAL A 365 11.97 6.74 1.72
CA VAL A 365 12.47 8.08 2.04
C VAL A 365 13.85 8.26 1.44
N THR A 366 14.08 9.43 0.84
CA THR A 366 15.34 9.84 0.24
C THR A 366 15.78 11.18 0.81
N ASP A 367 16.93 11.69 0.38
CA ASP A 367 17.35 13.03 0.72
C ASP A 367 16.40 14.11 0.14
N LYS A 368 15.62 13.80 -0.90
CA LYS A 368 14.69 14.76 -1.54
C LYS A 368 13.23 14.59 -1.16
N ALA A 369 12.75 13.37 -0.91
CA ALA A 369 11.32 13.12 -0.82
C ALA A 369 10.93 11.99 0.13
N ALA A 370 9.68 12.02 0.56
CA ALA A 370 8.97 10.95 1.23
C ALA A 370 7.89 10.37 0.29
N TYR A 371 7.85 9.05 0.17
CA TYR A 371 6.83 8.29 -0.55
C TYR A 371 6.08 7.40 0.45
N VAL A 372 4.76 7.56 0.56
CA VAL A 372 3.90 6.71 1.40
C VAL A 372 2.82 6.08 0.52
N GLY A 373 2.92 4.78 0.28
CA GLY A 373 2.06 4.06 -0.66
C GLY A 373 1.19 2.98 -0.03
N THR A 374 0.33 2.41 -0.87
CA THR A 374 -0.54 1.26 -0.52
C THR A 374 -0.07 -0.07 -1.13
N SER A 375 0.93 -0.01 -2.01
CA SER A 375 1.32 -1.05 -2.97
C SER A 375 2.57 -1.80 -2.53
N ASN A 376 2.54 -3.14 -2.47
CA ASN A 376 3.77 -3.94 -2.31
C ASN A 376 4.64 -3.81 -3.57
N TRP A 377 5.94 -4.09 -3.44
CA TRP A 377 6.90 -3.83 -4.51
C TRP A 377 7.06 -5.05 -5.41
N SER A 378 6.02 -5.32 -6.19
CA SER A 378 6.00 -6.33 -7.25
C SER A 378 5.13 -5.90 -8.43
N GLY A 379 5.36 -6.47 -9.60
CA GLY A 379 4.87 -5.93 -10.87
C GLY A 379 3.35 -5.79 -10.97
N ASP A 380 2.58 -6.73 -10.38
CA ASP A 380 1.12 -6.70 -10.47
C ASP A 380 0.48 -5.58 -9.62
N TYR A 381 1.20 -5.07 -8.62
CA TYR A 381 0.72 -3.93 -7.83
C TYR A 381 0.71 -2.63 -8.64
N PHE A 382 1.58 -2.53 -9.65
CA PHE A 382 1.69 -1.36 -10.51
C PHE A 382 0.96 -1.52 -11.84
N THR A 383 0.75 -2.76 -12.30
CA THR A 383 0.20 -3.03 -13.65
C THR A 383 -1.26 -3.49 -13.66
N GLN A 384 -1.78 -4.04 -12.55
CA GLN A 384 -3.15 -4.59 -12.51
C GLN A 384 -3.93 -4.17 -11.26
N THR A 385 -3.27 -4.01 -10.13
CA THR A 385 -3.91 -3.69 -8.85
C THR A 385 -4.14 -2.20 -8.71
N ALA A 386 -5.30 -1.80 -8.20
CA ALA A 386 -5.59 -0.40 -7.91
C ALA A 386 -4.94 0.05 -6.59
N GLY A 387 -3.90 0.86 -6.69
CA GLY A 387 -3.14 1.43 -5.58
C GLY A 387 -2.97 2.94 -5.75
N SER A 388 -2.47 3.58 -4.69
CA SER A 388 -2.14 5.00 -4.70
C SER A 388 -0.99 5.27 -3.72
N ALA A 389 -0.27 6.35 -3.94
CA ALA A 389 0.71 6.86 -3.00
C ALA A 389 0.65 8.38 -2.89
N LEU A 390 1.09 8.86 -1.74
CA LEU A 390 1.37 10.26 -1.45
C LEU A 390 2.88 10.47 -1.59
N VAL A 391 3.27 11.43 -2.43
CA VAL A 391 4.65 11.89 -2.55
C VAL A 391 4.76 13.30 -2.01
N VAL A 392 5.73 13.51 -1.11
CA VAL A 392 5.97 14.79 -0.43
C VAL A 392 7.45 15.14 -0.57
N ASN A 393 7.72 16.29 -1.20
CA ASN A 393 9.04 16.91 -1.24
C ASN A 393 9.01 18.14 -0.31
N GLN A 394 9.93 18.19 0.65
CA GLN A 394 10.06 19.30 1.61
C GLN A 394 11.53 19.64 1.80
N MET A 395 11.85 20.94 1.72
CA MET A 395 13.20 21.45 1.86
C MET A 395 13.36 22.08 3.25
N GLY A 396 13.93 21.31 4.19
CA GLY A 396 14.30 21.79 5.52
C GLY A 396 13.14 22.27 6.40
N SER A 397 13.41 22.43 7.69
CA SER A 397 12.45 22.97 8.65
C SER A 397 13.10 24.08 9.46
N ASP A 398 12.69 25.33 9.24
CA ASP A 398 13.07 26.45 10.11
C ASP A 398 12.35 26.38 11.47
N THR A 399 11.26 25.61 11.53
CA THR A 399 10.46 25.36 12.72
C THR A 399 10.92 24.04 13.37
N GLY A 400 11.13 24.01 14.68
CA GLY A 400 11.66 22.81 15.37
C GLY A 400 10.78 21.54 15.33
N ALA A 401 9.67 21.53 14.58
CA ALA A 401 8.73 20.41 14.46
C ALA A 401 9.14 19.34 13.43
N GLY A 402 10.10 19.64 12.55
CA GLY A 402 10.63 18.73 11.52
C GLY A 402 9.66 18.46 10.37
N THR A 403 10.21 18.31 9.17
CA THR A 403 9.46 17.96 7.94
C THR A 403 8.87 16.54 8.01
N VAL A 404 7.85 16.25 7.19
CA VAL A 404 7.31 14.89 7.02
C VAL A 404 8.39 13.93 6.54
N ARG A 405 9.30 14.40 5.68
CA ARG A 405 10.47 13.64 5.21
C ARG A 405 11.38 13.23 6.36
N GLU A 406 11.76 14.18 7.24
CA GLU A 406 12.60 13.90 8.41
C GLU A 406 11.91 12.99 9.41
N GLN A 407 10.60 13.15 9.63
CA GLN A 407 9.82 12.24 10.46
C GLN A 407 9.85 10.82 9.89
N LEU A 408 9.74 10.65 8.56
CA LEU A 408 9.76 9.34 7.92
C LEU A 408 11.15 8.70 8.00
N GLN A 409 12.20 9.50 7.79
CA GLN A 409 13.59 9.07 7.97
C GLN A 409 13.85 8.62 9.42
N ALA A 410 13.36 9.38 10.41
CA ALA A 410 13.51 9.01 11.82
C ALA A 410 12.80 7.68 12.16
N VAL A 411 11.64 7.41 11.55
CA VAL A 411 10.98 6.10 11.68
C VAL A 411 11.81 5.00 11.04
N PHE A 412 12.37 5.24 9.84
CA PHE A 412 13.24 4.27 9.19
C PHE A 412 14.46 3.94 10.03
N GLU A 413 15.18 4.95 10.53
CA GLU A 413 16.37 4.74 11.37
C GLU A 413 16.04 4.00 12.66
N ARG A 414 14.91 4.33 13.30
CA ARG A 414 14.44 3.62 14.49
C ARG A 414 14.21 2.14 14.18
N ASP A 415 13.48 1.83 13.12
CA ASP A 415 13.14 0.46 12.76
C ASP A 415 14.38 -0.32 12.29
N TRP A 416 15.26 0.31 11.50
CA TRP A 416 16.51 -0.23 10.97
C TRP A 416 17.52 -0.62 12.05
N ASN A 417 17.64 0.22 13.09
CA ASN A 417 18.58 0.01 14.20
C ASN A 417 17.95 -0.71 15.40
N SER A 418 16.70 -1.17 15.28
CA SER A 418 16.01 -1.90 16.35
C SER A 418 16.46 -3.36 16.46
N GLN A 419 16.18 -3.96 17.62
CA GLN A 419 16.33 -5.40 17.85
C GLN A 419 15.44 -6.28 16.96
N TYR A 420 14.53 -5.67 16.19
CA TYR A 420 13.61 -6.37 15.29
C TYR A 420 14.14 -6.47 13.86
N SER A 421 15.28 -5.83 13.58
CA SER A 421 15.93 -5.84 12.27
C SER A 421 17.15 -6.75 12.27
N ALA A 422 17.26 -7.65 11.29
CA ALA A 422 18.37 -8.57 11.11
C ALA A 422 18.96 -8.49 9.69
N ASN A 423 20.28 -8.58 9.54
CA ASN A 423 20.91 -8.60 8.22
C ASN A 423 20.49 -9.85 7.42
N ILE A 424 20.18 -9.70 6.14
CA ILE A 424 19.82 -10.84 5.28
C ILE A 424 20.92 -11.90 5.19
N ALA A 425 22.19 -11.52 5.35
CA ALA A 425 23.31 -12.47 5.34
C ALA A 425 23.33 -13.36 6.58
N ASP A 426 22.89 -12.86 7.74
CA ASP A 426 22.93 -13.58 9.02
C ASP A 426 21.69 -14.46 9.23
N THR A 427 20.84 -14.56 8.20
CA THR A 427 19.51 -15.20 8.30
C THR A 427 19.47 -16.67 7.86
N GLU A 428 20.60 -17.39 7.96
CA GLU A 428 20.69 -18.84 7.68
C GLU A 428 19.66 -19.70 8.45
N ARG A 429 19.10 -19.17 9.55
CA ARG A 429 18.07 -19.82 10.38
C ARG A 429 16.63 -19.74 9.86
N TRP A 430 16.35 -18.97 8.82
CA TRP A 430 14.98 -18.56 8.47
C TRP A 430 14.53 -19.05 7.08
N GLU A 431 15.36 -19.87 6.43
CA GLU A 431 15.05 -20.55 5.17
C GLU A 431 14.34 -21.91 5.36
N SER A 432 14.13 -22.35 6.62
CA SER A 432 13.52 -23.65 6.97
C SER A 432 12.01 -23.57 7.20
#